data_AF-A0A0S8DYG3-F1
#
_entry.id   AF-A0A0S8DYG3-F1
#
_cell.length_a   1.000
_cell.length_b   1.000
_cell.length_c   1.000
_cell.angle_alpha   90.00
_cell.angle_beta   90.00
_cell.angle_gamma   90.00
#
_symmetry.space_group_name_H-M   'P 1'
#
loop_
_entity.id
_entity.type
_entity.pdbx_description
1 polymer ?
#
loop_
_entity_poly.entity_id
_entity_poly.type
_entity_poly.pdbx_seq_one_letter_code
_entity_poly.pdbx_strand_id
1 'polypeptide(L)'
;MRTFLTDRKRLVFGVVFLLAVSWIAIGQAAPEYGRVELLRDSWGVPNVFAATDEGAMCGLGYACAQDRGFQMHYFLRMMQGRMAEVFGDVEKKRAGGTGPKTTLEHD
;
A
#
# COMPACT_ATOMS: atom_id res chain seq x y z
N MET A 1 -6.81 7.66 58.05
CA MET A 1 -7.40 7.42 56.70
C MET A 1 -6.90 8.45 55.67
N ARG A 2 -5.59 8.53 55.37
CA ARG A 2 -5.02 9.50 54.39
C ARG A 2 -3.83 8.96 53.58
N THR A 3 -3.78 7.66 53.29
CA THR A 3 -2.65 7.02 52.56
C THR A 3 -3.06 6.35 51.25
N PHE A 4 -4.32 5.95 51.07
CA PHE A 4 -4.79 5.20 49.89
C PHE A 4 -4.88 6.01 48.58
N LEU A 5 -4.89 7.35 48.66
CA LEU A 5 -4.98 8.20 47.45
C LEU A 5 -3.61 8.36 46.74
N THR A 6 -2.52 7.99 47.41
CA THR A 6 -1.14 8.12 46.91
C THR A 6 -0.72 6.92 46.05
N ASP A 7 -1.23 5.71 46.34
CA ASP A 7 -0.85 4.49 45.62
C ASP A 7 -1.32 4.47 44.17
N ARG A 8 -2.54 4.93 43.89
CA ARG A 8 -3.04 5.03 42.51
C ARG A 8 -2.17 5.95 41.65
N LYS A 9 -1.63 7.04 42.23
CA LYS A 9 -0.75 7.97 41.52
C LYS A 9 0.65 7.38 41.29
N ARG A 10 1.18 6.60 42.25
CA ARG A 10 2.48 5.89 42.12
C ARG A 10 2.43 4.77 41.10
N LEU A 11 1.34 4.01 41.06
CA LEU A 11 1.13 2.95 40.07
C LEU A 11 0.96 3.53 38.65
N VAL A 12 0.18 4.60 38.52
CA VAL A 12 0.03 5.32 37.23
C VAL A 12 1.37 5.92 36.79
N PHE A 13 2.15 6.53 37.68
CA PHE A 13 3.49 7.04 37.34
C PHE A 13 4.44 5.92 36.91
N GLY A 14 4.41 4.76 37.58
CA GLY A 14 5.23 3.60 37.22
C GLY A 14 4.87 3.04 35.85
N VAL A 15 3.58 2.94 35.52
CA VAL A 15 3.10 2.49 34.20
C VAL A 15 3.45 3.50 33.11
N VAL A 16 3.24 4.80 33.35
CA VAL A 16 3.62 5.87 32.40
C VAL A 16 5.14 5.89 32.19
N PHE A 17 5.92 5.65 33.23
CA PHE A 17 7.37 5.53 33.14
C PHE A 17 7.78 4.29 32.33
N LEU A 18 7.15 3.14 32.55
CA LEU A 18 7.38 1.92 31.76
C LEU A 18 7.01 2.10 30.28
N LEU A 19 5.89 2.78 30.00
CA LEU A 19 5.47 3.10 28.63
C LEU A 19 6.41 4.11 27.99
N ALA A 20 6.90 5.11 28.73
CA ALA A 20 7.88 6.07 28.24
C ALA A 20 9.24 5.42 27.96
N VAL A 21 9.70 4.52 28.82
CA VAL A 21 10.94 3.74 28.61
C VAL A 21 10.78 2.79 27.42
N SER A 22 9.62 2.15 27.27
CA SER A 22 9.30 1.31 26.11
C SER A 22 9.33 2.11 24.81
N TRP A 23 8.77 3.33 24.81
CA TRP A 23 8.83 4.24 23.66
C TRP A 23 10.26 4.66 23.30
N ILE A 24 11.12 4.87 24.30
CA ILE A 24 12.55 5.22 24.09
C ILE A 24 13.35 4.01 23.57
N ALA A 25 13.02 2.80 24.01
CA ALA A 25 13.72 1.58 23.61
C ALA A 25 13.42 1.15 22.16
N ILE A 26 12.32 1.65 21.57
CA ILE A 26 12.05 1.52 20.14
C ILE A 26 12.97 2.52 19.43
N GLY A 27 14.22 2.10 19.23
CA GLY A 27 15.22 2.84 18.48
C GLY A 27 14.67 3.26 17.12
N GLN A 28 14.89 4.52 16.78
CA GLN A 28 14.61 5.06 15.45
C GLN A 28 15.65 4.44 14.48
N ALA A 29 15.39 3.23 14.00
CA ALA A 29 16.19 2.63 12.94
C ALA A 29 15.90 3.43 11.67
N ALA A 30 16.79 4.38 11.35
CA ALA A 30 16.78 5.02 10.05
C ALA A 30 17.00 3.92 9.00
N PRO A 31 16.26 3.95 7.88
CA PRO A 31 16.47 2.98 6.81
C PRO A 31 17.92 3.02 6.34
N GLU A 32 18.51 1.84 6.10
CA GLU A 32 19.89 1.68 5.62
C GLU A 32 20.17 2.49 4.34
N TYR A 33 19.16 2.60 3.49
CA TYR A 33 19.22 3.33 2.23
C TYR A 33 19.21 4.87 2.36
N GLY A 34 19.09 5.41 3.57
CA GLY A 34 19.17 6.86 3.83
C GLY A 34 17.93 7.64 3.41
N ARG A 35 18.09 8.96 3.24
CA ARG A 35 16.98 9.87 2.90
C ARG A 35 16.65 9.81 1.41
N VAL A 36 15.36 9.69 1.10
CA VAL A 36 14.81 9.70 -0.26
C VAL A 36 13.83 10.86 -0.40
N GLU A 37 13.94 11.61 -1.49
CA GLU A 37 13.06 12.73 -1.81
C GLU A 37 12.33 12.43 -3.12
N LEU A 38 11.00 12.62 -3.13
CA LEU A 38 10.14 12.32 -4.28
C LEU A 38 9.37 13.56 -4.66
N LEU A 39 9.65 14.09 -5.85
CA LEU A 39 8.98 15.26 -6.41
C LEU A 39 8.16 14.83 -7.60
N ARG A 40 6.92 15.28 -7.68
CA ARG A 40 6.07 15.08 -8.86
C ARG A 40 6.00 16.35 -9.67
N ASP A 41 6.16 16.22 -10.97
CA ASP A 41 5.99 17.34 -11.90
C ASP A 41 4.50 17.68 -12.11
N SER A 42 4.23 18.67 -12.96
CA SER A 42 2.86 19.09 -13.28
C SER A 42 2.03 18.02 -13.99
N TRP A 43 2.66 17.02 -14.61
CA TRP A 43 2.00 15.89 -15.27
C TRP A 43 1.92 14.64 -14.37
N GLY A 44 2.40 14.74 -13.12
CA GLY A 44 2.40 13.66 -12.15
C GLY A 44 3.55 12.66 -12.30
N VAL A 45 4.55 12.92 -13.16
CA VAL A 45 5.72 12.05 -13.31
C VAL A 45 6.61 12.18 -12.06
N PRO A 46 6.92 11.06 -11.38
CA PRO A 46 7.75 11.09 -10.18
C PRO A 46 9.24 11.15 -10.52
N ASN A 47 9.91 12.16 -9.99
CA ASN A 47 11.37 12.28 -9.95
C ASN A 47 11.85 11.89 -8.54
N VAL A 48 12.72 10.89 -8.47
CA VAL A 48 13.24 10.35 -7.21
C VAL A 48 14.70 10.76 -7.04
N PHE A 49 15.01 11.40 -5.92
CA PHE A 49 16.36 11.79 -5.54
C PHE A 49 16.79 11.01 -4.28
N ALA A 50 17.92 10.31 -4.37
CA ALA A 50 18.50 9.57 -3.26
C ALA A 50 20.03 9.64 -3.33
N ALA A 51 20.68 9.48 -2.18
CA ALA A 51 22.15 9.43 -2.11
C ALA A 51 22.72 8.03 -2.45
N THR A 52 21.88 6.99 -2.37
CA THR A 52 22.24 5.59 -2.61
C THR A 52 21.34 4.99 -3.69
N ASP A 53 21.88 4.01 -4.42
CA ASP A 53 21.11 3.26 -5.42
C ASP A 53 19.93 2.52 -4.79
N GLU A 54 20.14 1.95 -3.59
CA GLU A 54 19.08 1.28 -2.82
C GLU A 54 17.93 2.24 -2.47
N GLY A 55 18.25 3.48 -2.10
CA GLY A 55 17.25 4.50 -1.80
C GLY A 55 16.50 4.95 -3.04
N ALA A 56 17.19 5.07 -4.18
CA ALA A 56 16.57 5.39 -5.45
C ALA A 56 15.59 4.29 -5.89
N MET A 57 15.97 3.02 -5.77
CA MET A 57 15.12 1.88 -6.11
C MET A 57 13.91 1.79 -5.16
N CYS A 58 14.11 2.05 -3.87
CA CYS A 58 13.03 2.10 -2.89
C CYS A 58 12.02 3.22 -3.22
N GLY A 59 12.51 4.43 -3.51
CA GLY A 59 11.66 5.57 -3.89
C GLY A 59 10.90 5.34 -5.19
N LEU A 60 11.54 4.72 -6.20
CA LEU A 60 10.89 4.36 -7.45
C LEU A 60 9.78 3.32 -7.24
N GLY A 61 10.05 2.30 -6.42
CA GLY A 61 9.05 1.29 -6.05
C GLY A 61 7.86 1.90 -5.33
N TYR A 62 8.11 2.84 -4.40
CA TYR A 62 7.07 3.57 -3.69
C TYR A 62 6.20 4.40 -4.64
N ALA A 63 6.83 5.14 -5.57
CA ALA A 63 6.11 5.91 -6.58
C ALA A 63 5.21 5.02 -7.46
N CYS A 64 5.77 3.88 -7.91
CA CYS A 64 5.05 2.93 -8.75
C CYS A 64 3.85 2.31 -8.02
N ALA A 65 4.00 1.95 -6.75
CA ALA A 65 2.91 1.43 -5.93
C ALA A 65 1.79 2.46 -5.73
N GLN A 66 2.15 3.75 -5.59
CA GLN A 66 1.17 4.83 -5.45
C GLN A 66 0.34 5.03 -6.72
N ASP A 67 0.97 4.96 -7.91
CA ASP A 67 0.28 5.24 -9.18
C ASP A 67 -0.34 4.00 -9.82
N ARG A 68 0.30 2.85 -9.67
CA ARG A 68 -0.02 1.59 -10.37
C ARG A 68 -0.26 0.43 -9.42
N GLY A 69 -0.50 0.66 -8.14
CA GLY A 69 -0.69 -0.40 -7.14
C GLY A 69 -1.74 -1.44 -7.52
N PHE A 70 -2.90 -1.00 -8.04
CA PHE A 70 -3.92 -1.92 -8.54
C PHE A 70 -3.41 -2.77 -9.71
N GLN A 71 -2.79 -2.14 -10.71
CA GLN A 71 -2.29 -2.83 -11.90
C GLN A 71 -1.18 -3.83 -11.52
N MET A 72 -0.25 -3.43 -10.65
CA MET A 72 0.81 -4.32 -10.15
C MET A 72 0.23 -5.56 -9.47
N HIS A 73 -0.73 -5.38 -8.56
CA HIS A 73 -1.37 -6.51 -7.88
C HIS A 73 -2.22 -7.37 -8.82
N TYR A 74 -2.90 -6.75 -9.80
CA TYR A 74 -3.67 -7.44 -10.82
C TYR A 74 -2.78 -8.34 -11.69
N PHE A 75 -1.67 -7.79 -12.20
CA PHE A 75 -0.70 -8.57 -12.97
C PHE A 75 -0.06 -9.67 -12.13
N LEU A 76 0.28 -9.39 -10.87
CA LEU A 76 0.83 -10.42 -9.97
C LEU A 76 -0.13 -11.61 -9.83
N ARG A 77 -1.43 -11.35 -9.64
CA ARG A 77 -2.45 -12.40 -9.53
C ARG A 77 -2.72 -13.12 -10.85
N MET A 78 -2.65 -12.41 -11.96
CA MET A 78 -2.75 -13.01 -13.29
C MET A 78 -1.62 -14.01 -13.53
N MET A 79 -0.36 -13.60 -13.27
CA MET A 79 0.81 -14.46 -13.47
C MET A 79 0.85 -15.63 -12.50
N GLN A 80 0.32 -15.47 -11.27
CA GLN A 80 0.18 -16.55 -10.31
C GLN A 80 -0.99 -17.49 -10.59
N GLY A 81 -1.86 -17.19 -11.57
CA GLY A 81 -3.07 -17.98 -11.82
C GLY A 81 -4.14 -17.84 -10.73
N ARG A 82 -4.06 -16.81 -9.88
CA ARG A 82 -4.92 -16.59 -8.70
C ARG A 82 -6.03 -15.58 -8.93
N MET A 83 -6.43 -15.39 -10.20
CA MET A 83 -7.47 -14.43 -10.56
C MET A 83 -8.84 -14.80 -9.98
N ALA A 84 -9.11 -16.08 -9.79
CA ALA A 84 -10.35 -16.57 -9.19
C ALA A 84 -10.56 -16.08 -7.75
N GLU A 85 -9.51 -15.72 -7.01
CA GLU A 85 -9.66 -15.18 -5.64
C GLU A 85 -10.28 -13.78 -5.62
N VAL A 86 -10.09 -13.00 -6.69
CA VAL A 86 -10.61 -11.64 -6.81
C VAL A 86 -11.91 -11.61 -7.58
N PHE A 87 -11.99 -12.37 -8.67
CA PHE A 87 -13.13 -12.34 -9.60
C PHE A 87 -14.16 -13.43 -9.35
N GLY A 88 -13.82 -14.49 -8.61
CA GLY A 88 -14.71 -15.61 -8.35
C GLY A 88 -15.12 -16.35 -9.63
N ASP A 89 -16.32 -16.94 -9.60
CA ASP A 89 -16.96 -17.52 -10.76
C ASP A 89 -17.60 -16.41 -11.61
N VAL A 90 -16.88 -16.00 -12.66
CA VAL A 90 -17.39 -15.04 -13.64
C VAL A 90 -18.27 -15.77 -14.65
N GLU A 91 -19.55 -15.40 -14.67
CA GLU A 91 -20.52 -15.93 -15.63
C GLU A 91 -20.03 -15.68 -17.07
N LYS A 92 -19.61 -16.76 -17.74
CA LYS A 92 -19.25 -16.71 -19.16
C LYS A 92 -20.53 -16.54 -19.98
N LYS A 93 -20.93 -15.30 -20.26
CA LYS A 93 -21.89 -15.07 -21.34
C LYS A 93 -21.30 -15.57 -22.65
N ARG A 94 -21.78 -16.71 -23.12
CA ARG A 94 -21.54 -17.17 -24.49
C ARG A 94 -22.11 -16.08 -25.38
N ALA A 95 -21.26 -15.52 -26.25
CA ALA A 95 -21.74 -14.68 -27.34
C ALA A 95 -22.63 -15.54 -28.25
N GLY A 96 -23.91 -15.61 -27.92
CA GLY A 96 -24.93 -16.19 -28.77
C GLY A 96 -25.06 -15.30 -29.99
N GLY A 97 -24.51 -15.73 -31.11
CA GLY A 97 -24.79 -15.13 -32.41
C GLY A 97 -26.26 -15.36 -32.75
N THR A 98 -27.14 -14.45 -32.34
CA THR A 98 -28.51 -14.37 -32.83
C THR A 98 -29.00 -12.92 -32.81
N GLY A 99 -28.36 -12.08 -33.63
CA GLY A 99 -29.03 -10.90 -34.16
C GLY A 99 -29.52 -11.25 -35.57
N PRO A 100 -30.76 -10.91 -35.97
CA PRO A 100 -31.15 -11.04 -37.36
C PRO A 100 -30.17 -10.21 -38.19
N LYS A 101 -29.40 -10.88 -39.05
CA LYS A 101 -28.60 -10.17 -40.05
C LYS A 101 -29.62 -9.48 -40.94
N THR A 102 -29.80 -8.19 -40.70
CA THR A 102 -30.56 -7.30 -41.57
C THR A 102 -30.05 -7.52 -42.98
N THR A 103 -30.89 -8.13 -43.81
CA THR A 103 -30.73 -8.21 -45.25
C THR A 103 -30.42 -6.80 -45.72
N LEU A 104 -29.20 -6.59 -46.20
CA LEU A 104 -28.88 -5.44 -47.01
C LEU A 104 -29.57 -5.68 -48.36
N GLU A 105 -30.84 -5.28 -48.42
CA GLU A 105 -31.55 -5.05 -49.67
C GLU A 105 -30.93 -3.76 -50.26
N HIS A 106 -30.17 -3.96 -51.33
CA HIS A 106 -29.43 -2.93 -52.03
C HIS A 106 -30.25 -2.57 -53.28
N ASP A 107 -31.26 -1.73 -53.09
CA ASP A 107 -31.89 -0.95 -54.16
C ASP A 107 -30.99 0.24 -54.56
#